data_AF-A0A9P4NSR6-F1
#
_entry.id   AF-A0A9P4NSR6-F1
#
_cell.length_a   1.000
_cell.length_b   1.000
_cell.length_c   1.000
_cell.angle_alpha   90.00
_cell.angle_beta   90.00
_cell.angle_gamma   90.00
#
_symmetry.space_group_name_H-M   'P 1'
#
loop_
_entity.id
_entity.type
_entity.pdbx_description
1 polymer ?
#
loop_
_entity_poly.entity_id
_entity_poly.type
_entity_poly.pdbx_seq_one_letter_code
_entity_poly.pdbx_strand_id
1 'polypeptide(L)'
;MASLLVILLLTKIVIPFKLSIYVGKSCRGQALGQWVGGEAQGCQRLHGGVAASAIVTSTGPVDDTSTVVFFSSDDCNPGDIITTDDEKCVDVNYASFAVWDIK
;
A
#
# COMPACT_ATOMS: atom_id res chain seq x y z
N MET A 1 -26.13 33.69 -23.12
CA MET A 1 -25.11 33.60 -22.05
C MET A 1 -25.22 32.22 -21.40
N ALA A 2 -24.11 31.72 -20.85
CA ALA A 2 -23.90 30.39 -20.24
C ALA A 2 -23.55 29.26 -21.23
N SER A 3 -22.30 29.31 -21.71
CA SER A 3 -21.61 28.13 -22.24
C SER A 3 -21.19 27.26 -21.05
N LEU A 4 -21.74 26.04 -20.93
CA LEU A 4 -21.34 25.07 -19.90
C LEU A 4 -19.91 24.60 -20.21
N LEU A 5 -18.93 25.12 -19.49
CA LEU A 5 -17.60 24.50 -19.40
C LEU A 5 -17.72 23.23 -18.55
N VAL A 6 -17.80 22.07 -19.20
CA VAL A 6 -17.56 20.78 -18.55
C VAL A 6 -16.06 20.61 -18.43
N ILE A 7 -15.50 21.04 -17.30
CA ILE A 7 -14.11 20.76 -16.94
C ILE A 7 -14.06 19.28 -16.55
N LEU A 8 -13.67 18.41 -17.49
CA LEU A 8 -13.20 17.06 -17.15
C LEU A 8 -11.90 17.22 -16.35
N LEU A 9 -12.03 17.28 -15.02
CA LEU A 9 -10.94 16.98 -14.11
C LEU A 9 -10.58 15.51 -14.35
N LEU A 10 -9.56 15.27 -15.18
CA LEU A 10 -8.80 14.03 -15.20
C LEU A 10 -8.11 13.91 -13.84
N THR A 11 -8.84 13.51 -12.80
CA THR A 11 -8.22 12.89 -11.63
C THR A 11 -7.60 11.62 -12.15
N LYS A 12 -6.29 11.67 -12.44
CA LYS A 12 -5.50 10.46 -12.58
C LYS A 12 -5.64 9.74 -11.25
N ILE A 13 -6.54 8.76 -11.17
CA ILE A 13 -6.52 7.76 -10.11
C ILE A 13 -5.27 6.93 -10.43
N VAL A 14 -4.11 7.46 -10.03
CA VAL A 14 -2.91 6.65 -9.95
C VAL A 14 -3.22 5.70 -8.82
N ILE A 15 -3.35 4.42 -9.14
CA ILE A 15 -3.36 3.38 -8.12
C ILE A 15 -1.88 3.03 -7.96
N PRO A 16 -1.20 3.48 -6.90
CA PRO A 16 0.25 3.46 -6.87
C PRO A 16 0.82 2.10 -6.49
N PHE A 17 0.09 1.23 -5.78
CA PHE A 17 0.67 -0.02 -5.28
C PHE A 17 -0.20 -1.25 -5.50
N LYS A 18 0.48 -2.35 -5.81
CA LYS A 18 -0.03 -3.72 -5.67
C LYS A 18 0.79 -4.45 -4.62
N LEU A 19 0.09 -5.05 -3.66
CA LEU A 19 0.66 -5.96 -2.66
C LEU A 19 0.24 -7.39 -2.98
N SER A 20 1.20 -8.32 -3.01
CA SER A 20 0.93 -9.76 -2.99
C SER A 20 1.37 -10.33 -1.66
N ILE A 21 0.46 -10.91 -0.89
CA ILE A 21 0.65 -11.19 0.55
C ILE A 21 0.81 -12.69 0.77
N TYR A 22 1.77 -13.09 1.60
CA TYR A 22 2.13 -14.48 1.84
C TYR A 22 2.19 -14.82 3.34
N VAL A 23 1.79 -16.04 3.69
CA VAL A 23 1.86 -16.54 5.07
C VAL A 23 3.28 -16.89 5.53
N GLY A 24 4.19 -17.16 4.59
CA GLY A 24 5.58 -17.50 4.87
C GLY A 24 6.51 -16.30 4.66
N LYS A 25 7.71 -16.40 5.23
CA LYS A 25 8.79 -15.44 4.99
C LYS A 25 9.35 -15.55 3.56
N SER A 26 10.04 -14.51 3.13
CA SER A 26 10.69 -14.38 1.82
C SER A 26 9.72 -14.63 0.65
N CYS A 27 8.45 -14.25 0.82
CA CYS A 27 7.38 -14.38 -0.17
C CYS A 27 7.18 -15.82 -0.65
N ARG A 28 7.28 -16.75 0.30
CA ARG A 28 7.07 -18.18 0.10
C ARG A 28 5.84 -18.67 0.85
N GLY A 29 5.43 -19.89 0.53
CA GLY A 29 4.26 -20.54 1.13
C GLY A 29 2.96 -20.12 0.46
N GLN A 30 1.85 -20.28 1.17
CA GLN A 30 0.53 -19.96 0.66
C GLN A 30 0.37 -18.46 0.44
N ALA A 31 -0.10 -18.08 -0.76
CA ALA A 31 -0.57 -16.74 -1.05
C ALA A 31 -1.91 -16.50 -0.33
N LEU A 32 -1.98 -15.41 0.45
CA LEU A 32 -3.17 -15.04 1.21
C LEU A 32 -4.12 -14.17 0.38
N GLY A 33 -3.57 -13.35 -0.52
CA GLY A 33 -4.35 -12.51 -1.40
C GLY A 33 -3.51 -11.42 -2.05
N GLN A 34 -4.18 -10.59 -2.85
CA GLN A 34 -3.63 -9.38 -3.43
C GLN A 34 -4.46 -8.18 -3.02
N TRP A 35 -3.79 -7.05 -2.83
CA TRP A 35 -4.41 -5.76 -2.59
C TRP A 35 -3.85 -4.74 -3.57
N VAL A 36 -4.70 -3.84 -4.04
CA VAL A 36 -4.35 -2.81 -5.02
C VAL A 36 -4.95 -1.50 -4.53
N GLY A 37 -4.12 -0.48 -4.32
CA GLY A 37 -4.57 0.78 -3.73
C GLY A 37 -3.45 1.81 -3.55
N GLY A 38 -3.84 2.95 -2.97
CA GLY A 38 -3.01 4.10 -2.67
C GLY A 38 -3.45 4.78 -1.38
N GLU A 39 -3.14 6.07 -1.24
CA GLU A 39 -3.35 6.82 0.00
C GLU A 39 -4.83 6.94 0.38
N ALA A 40 -5.71 7.06 -0.62
CA ALA A 40 -7.14 7.24 -0.41
C ALA A 40 -7.83 6.05 0.29
N GLN A 41 -7.20 4.88 0.31
CA GLN A 41 -7.72 3.70 0.97
C GLN A 41 -7.55 3.74 2.49
N GLY A 42 -6.65 4.57 3.02
CA GLY A 42 -6.38 4.68 4.45
C GLY A 42 -5.79 3.39 5.05
N CYS A 43 -5.88 3.26 6.38
CA CYS A 43 -5.29 2.13 7.11
C CYS A 43 -5.98 0.80 6.78
N GLN A 44 -5.20 -0.18 6.34
CA GLN A 44 -5.63 -1.52 5.96
C GLN A 44 -5.17 -2.56 6.97
N ARG A 45 -6.04 -3.54 7.27
CA ARG A 45 -5.76 -4.66 8.19
C ARG A 45 -5.79 -6.02 7.49
N LEU A 46 -5.78 -6.02 6.16
CA LEU A 46 -5.93 -7.24 5.37
C LEU A 46 -4.81 -8.22 5.73
N HIS A 47 -5.17 -9.40 6.24
CA HIS A 47 -4.22 -10.44 6.71
C HIS A 47 -3.23 -10.02 7.81
N GLY A 48 -3.50 -8.92 8.51
CA GLY A 48 -2.70 -8.51 9.67
C GLY A 48 -2.61 -9.59 10.73
N GLY A 49 -1.41 -9.82 11.27
CA GLY A 49 -1.13 -10.88 12.25
C GLY A 49 -1.03 -12.30 11.68
N VAL A 50 -1.30 -12.48 10.38
CA VAL A 50 -1.19 -13.78 9.69
C VAL A 50 -0.13 -13.72 8.58
N ALA A 51 -0.06 -12.61 7.86
CA ALA A 51 0.93 -12.39 6.83
C ALA A 51 2.33 -12.30 7.43
N ALA A 52 3.30 -13.03 6.87
CA ALA A 52 4.70 -12.93 7.27
C ALA A 52 5.51 -12.08 6.30
N SER A 53 5.13 -12.06 5.02
CA SER A 53 5.79 -11.26 3.99
C SER A 53 4.82 -10.75 2.92
N ALA A 54 5.26 -9.73 2.19
CA ALA A 54 4.54 -9.18 1.05
C ALA A 54 5.50 -8.81 -0.07
N ILE A 55 5.07 -8.95 -1.33
CA ILE A 55 5.73 -8.31 -2.47
C ILE A 55 5.01 -6.98 -2.70
N VAL A 56 5.74 -5.88 -2.56
CA VAL A 56 5.26 -4.55 -2.95
C VAL A 56 5.69 -4.28 -4.39
N THR A 57 4.76 -3.80 -5.21
CA THR A 57 5.02 -3.40 -6.59
C THR A 57 4.42 -2.04 -6.80
N SER A 58 5.26 -1.04 -7.11
CA SER A 58 4.77 0.23 -7.61
C SER A 58 4.13 0.04 -8.98
N THR A 59 2.93 0.59 -9.14
CA THR A 59 2.20 0.74 -10.40
C THR A 59 2.07 2.21 -10.81
N GLY A 60 2.68 3.11 -10.03
CA GLY A 60 2.70 4.55 -10.25
C GLY A 60 3.94 5.05 -11.02
N PRO A 61 4.02 6.36 -11.28
CA PRO A 61 5.22 7.01 -11.82
C PRO A 61 6.45 6.84 -10.91
N VAL A 62 7.65 6.90 -11.50
CA VAL A 62 8.92 6.79 -10.75
C VAL A 62 9.18 7.99 -9.83
N ASP A 63 8.51 9.13 -10.07
CA ASP A 63 8.57 10.36 -9.27
C ASP A 63 7.47 10.46 -8.19
N ASP A 64 6.71 9.38 -8.00
CA ASP A 64 5.73 9.27 -6.91
C ASP A 64 6.46 9.21 -5.56
N THR A 65 5.97 9.99 -4.60
CA THR A 65 6.50 10.02 -3.22
C THR A 65 5.65 9.26 -2.25
N SER A 66 4.58 8.62 -2.71
CA SER A 66 3.85 7.66 -1.91
C SER A 66 4.69 6.39 -1.69
N THR A 67 4.63 5.78 -0.50
CA THR A 67 5.20 4.46 -0.21
C THR A 67 4.26 3.62 0.64
N VAL A 68 4.41 2.30 0.60
CA VAL A 68 3.69 1.37 1.48
C VAL A 68 4.40 1.33 2.83
N VAL A 69 3.67 1.69 3.87
CA VAL A 69 4.12 1.66 5.26
C VAL A 69 3.46 0.49 5.97
N PHE A 70 4.27 -0.37 6.59
CA PHE A 70 3.79 -1.48 7.42
C PHE A 70 3.93 -1.15 8.90
N PHE A 71 2.92 -1.54 9.69
CA PHE A 71 2.84 -1.22 11.11
C PHE A 71 2.69 -2.49 11.95
N SER A 72 3.24 -2.45 13.15
CA SER A 72 3.09 -3.50 14.16
C SER A 72 1.78 -3.39 14.95
N SER A 73 1.15 -2.22 14.93
CA SER A 73 -0.18 -1.94 15.46
C SER A 73 -1.26 -2.07 14.38
N ASP A 74 -2.52 -2.03 14.79
CA ASP A 74 -3.67 -2.24 13.91
C ASP A 74 -4.38 -0.94 13.47
N ASP A 75 -3.84 0.21 13.88
CA ASP A 75 -4.37 1.56 13.68
C ASP A 75 -3.49 2.44 12.77
N CYS A 76 -2.39 1.89 12.25
CA CYS A 76 -1.40 2.61 11.43
C CYS A 76 -0.78 3.81 12.17
N ASN A 77 -0.57 3.68 13.48
CA ASN A 77 0.10 4.69 14.27
C ASN A 77 1.57 4.89 13.81
N PRO A 78 2.01 6.13 13.52
CA PRO A 78 3.39 6.41 13.13
C PRO A 78 4.45 5.94 14.13
N GLY A 79 4.10 5.79 15.41
CA GLY A 79 5.01 5.26 16.44
C GLY A 79 5.34 3.77 16.29
N ASP A 80 4.57 3.04 15.47
CA ASP A 80 4.61 1.58 15.35
C ASP A 80 5.07 1.10 13.96
N ILE A 81 5.67 2.00 13.17
CA ILE A 81 6.19 1.70 11.83
C ILE A 81 7.27 0.62 11.93
N ILE A 82 7.08 -0.44 11.15
CA ILE A 82 8.07 -1.51 10.97
C ILE A 82 9.04 -1.12 9.86
N THR A 83 8.49 -0.76 8.69
CA THR A 83 9.28 -0.46 7.50
C THR A 83 8.44 0.30 6.46
N THR A 84 9.15 0.93 5.54
CA THR A 84 8.63 1.52 4.30
C THR A 84 9.35 0.79 3.16
N ASP A 85 8.61 0.12 2.29
CA ASP A 85 9.23 -0.60 1.16
C ASP A 85 8.47 -0.29 -0.12
N ASP A 86 9.24 0.03 -1.15
CA ASP A 86 8.70 0.56 -2.39
C ASP A 86 8.66 -0.54 -3.46
N GLU A 87 9.43 -1.63 -3.36
CA GLU A 87 9.60 -2.47 -4.56
C GLU A 87 10.25 -3.86 -4.45
N LYS A 88 10.18 -4.55 -3.30
CA LYS A 88 10.69 -5.94 -3.20
C LYS A 88 9.80 -6.83 -2.35
N CYS A 89 10.20 -8.10 -2.27
CA CYS A 89 9.71 -9.01 -1.26
C CYS A 89 10.23 -8.59 0.12
N VAL A 90 9.33 -8.31 1.06
CA VAL A 90 9.64 -7.82 2.40
C VAL A 90 9.06 -8.74 3.48
N ASP A 91 9.87 -9.04 4.50
CA ASP A 91 9.44 -9.77 5.70
C ASP A 91 8.97 -8.77 6.76
N VAL A 92 7.67 -8.74 7.05
CA VAL A 92 7.05 -7.64 7.82
C VAL A 92 6.24 -8.08 9.03
N ASN A 93 5.61 -9.27 9.02
CA ASN A 93 4.72 -9.72 10.11
C ASN A 93 3.78 -8.60 10.63
N TYR A 94 3.21 -7.82 9.71
CA TYR A 94 2.48 -6.59 10.05
C TYR A 94 1.12 -6.89 10.69
N ALA A 95 0.59 -5.93 11.44
CA ALA A 95 -0.80 -5.91 11.89
C ALA A 95 -1.68 -4.99 11.04
N SER A 96 -1.11 -3.90 10.51
CA SER A 96 -1.74 -3.07 9.48
C SER A 96 -0.73 -2.52 8.46
N PHE A 97 -1.24 -1.96 7.38
CA PHE A 97 -0.45 -1.22 6.39
C PHE A 97 -1.25 -0.04 5.83
N ALA A 98 -0.56 0.97 5.32
CA ALA A 98 -1.16 2.09 4.62
C ALA A 98 -0.22 2.58 3.52
N VAL A 99 -0.73 3.38 2.60
CA VAL A 99 0.11 4.13 1.64
C VAL A 99 0.12 5.58 2.09
N TRP A 100 1.31 6.15 2.28
CA TRP A 100 1.49 7.54 2.74
C TRP A 100 2.37 8.33 1.76
N ASP A 101 2.04 9.61 1.53
CA ASP A 101 2.94 10.58 0.91
C ASP A 101 4.01 10.97 1.94
N ILE A 102 5.28 10.74 1.62
CA ILE A 102 6.41 11.08 2.49
C ILE A 102 7.11 12.39 2.11
N LYS A 103 6.44 13.28 1.34
CA LYS A 103 6.90 14.66 1.08
C LYS A 103 6.78 15.61 2.26
#